data_AF-A0AAE3TL63-F1
#
_entry.id   AF-A0AAE3TL63-F1
#
_cell.length_a   1.000
_cell.length_b   1.000
_cell.length_c   1.000
_cell.angle_alpha   90.00
_cell.angle_beta   90.00
_cell.angle_gamma   90.00
#
_symmetry.space_group_name_H-M   'P 1'
#
loop_
_entity.id
_entity.type
_entity.pdbx_description
1 polymer ?
#
loop_
_entity_poly.entity_id
_entity_poly.type
_entity_poly.pdbx_seq_one_letter_code
_entity_poly.pdbx_strand_id
1 'polypeptide(L)' 'MDSVRKGLRAGDIEKDVYERLTCSVCDAQLKTENDPDEVGTVRVCPECGEQWKQIG' A
#
# COMPACT_ATOMS: atom_id res chain seq x y z
N MET A 1 -0.03 11.20 -2.08
CA MET A 1 -0.22 9.84 -1.54
C MET A 1 -1.69 9.51 -1.62
N ASP A 2 -2.05 8.45 -2.34
CA ASP A 2 -3.44 7.97 -2.39
C ASP A 2 -3.75 7.07 -1.20
N SER A 3 -5.04 6.81 -0.93
CA SER A 3 -5.40 5.83 0.10
C SER A 3 -5.28 4.40 -0.44
N VAL A 4 -5.03 3.43 0.44
CA VAL A 4 -5.05 2.00 0.06
C VAL A 4 -6.36 1.61 -0.63
N ARG A 5 -7.49 2.13 -0.14
CA ARG A 5 -8.82 1.90 -0.75
C ARG A 5 -8.91 2.44 -2.18
N LYS A 6 -8.26 3.57 -2.46
CA LYS A 6 -8.21 4.16 -3.81
C LYS A 6 -7.27 3.37 -4.72
N GLY A 7 -6.09 2.97 -4.24
CA GLY A 7 -5.15 2.13 -5.00
C GLY A 7 -5.77 0.80 -5.43
N LEU A 8 -6.52 0.13 -4.53
CA LEU A 8 -7.28 -1.09 -4.86
C LEU A 8 -8.36 -0.86 -5.93
N ARG A 9 -8.98 0.33 -5.98
CA ARG A 9 -10.01 0.64 -6.99
C ARG A 9 -9.40 1.04 -8.34
N ALA A 10 -8.24 1.70 -8.32
CA ALA A 10 -7.52 2.09 -9.51
C ALA A 10 -6.79 0.91 -10.16
N GLY A 11 -6.53 -0.17 -9.39
CA GLY A 11 -5.77 -1.33 -9.85
C GLY A 11 -4.27 -1.17 -9.62
N ASP A 12 -3.82 -0.19 -8.83
CA ASP A 12 -2.41 0.03 -8.46
C ASP A 12 -1.97 -0.90 -7.31
N ILE A 13 -2.95 -1.38 -6.53
CA ILE A 13 -2.77 -2.34 -5.45
C ILE A 13 -3.67 -3.54 -5.72
N GLU A 14 -3.17 -4.73 -5.43
CA GLU A 14 -3.92 -5.98 -5.44
C GLU A 14 -3.82 -6.68 -4.09
N LYS A 15 -4.68 -7.67 -3.88
CA LYS A 15 -4.60 -8.58 -2.74
C LYS A 15 -4.11 -9.93 -3.22
N ASP A 16 -3.06 -10.45 -2.59
CA ASP A 16 -2.64 -11.83 -2.84
C ASP A 16 -3.59 -12.85 -2.18
N VAL A 17 -3.28 -14.15 -2.33
CA VAL A 17 -4.07 -15.27 -1.78
C VAL A 17 -4.18 -15.27 -0.25
N TYR A 18 -3.33 -14.50 0.44
CA TYR A 18 -3.34 -14.31 1.89
C TYR A 18 -3.91 -12.94 2.30
N GLU A 19 -4.58 -12.26 1.37
CA GLU A 19 -5.13 -10.91 1.52
C GLU A 19 -4.10 -9.82 1.84
N ARG A 20 -2.82 -10.06 1.54
CA ARG A 20 -1.75 -9.06 1.69
C ARG A 20 -1.79 -8.09 0.53
N LEU A 21 -1.48 -6.83 0.81
CA LEU A 21 -1.42 -5.80 -0.23
C LEU A 21 -0.14 -5.96 -1.04
N THR A 22 -0.30 -6.02 -2.35
CA THR A 22 0.77 -6.17 -3.34
C THR A 22 0.68 -5.02 -4.33
N CYS A 23 1.80 -4.47 -4.75
CA CYS A 23 1.82 -3.50 -5.85
C CYS A 23 1.54 -4.25 -7.16
N SER A 24 0.53 -3.83 -7.92
CA SER A 24 0.18 -4.48 -9.20
C SER A 24 1.23 -4.27 -10.28
N VAL A 25 2.02 -3.19 -10.17
CA VAL A 25 3.07 -2.85 -11.13
C VAL A 25 4.33 -3.71 -10.92
N CYS A 26 4.70 -3.94 -9.66
CA CYS A 26 5.95 -4.61 -9.31
C CYS A 26 5.77 -6.05 -8.83
N ASP A 27 4.53 -6.51 -8.64
CA ASP A 27 4.19 -7.80 -8.02
C ASP A 27 4.86 -8.01 -6.64
N ALA A 28 5.16 -6.91 -5.95
CA ALA A 28 5.89 -6.91 -4.69
C ALA A 28 4.96 -6.58 -3.52
N GLN A 29 5.10 -7.32 -2.42
CA GLN A 29 4.33 -7.08 -1.19
C GLN A 29 4.66 -5.70 -0.62
N LEU A 30 3.63 -4.92 -0.30
CA LEU A 30 3.79 -3.60 0.29
C LEU A 30 4.32 -3.71 1.73
N LYS A 31 5.37 -2.95 2.02
CA LYS A 31 5.90 -2.77 3.37
C LYS A 31 5.04 -1.78 4.14
N THR A 32 5.16 -1.86 5.47
CA THR A 32 4.45 -0.96 6.39
C THR A 32 5.46 -0.02 7.01
N GLU A 33 5.22 1.27 6.87
CA GLU A 33 5.94 2.33 7.58
C GLU A 33 4.98 2.93 8.61
N ASN A 34 5.37 2.83 9.87
CA ASN A 34 4.66 3.44 10.99
C ASN A 34 5.42 4.70 11.40
N ASP A 35 4.83 5.85 11.12
CA ASP A 35 5.34 7.13 11.59
C ASP A 35 4.54 7.55 12.83
N PRO A 36 5.21 7.81 13.98
CA PRO A 36 4.54 8.14 15.24
C PRO A 36 3.79 9.49 15.20
N ASP A 37 4.11 10.37 14.25
CA ASP A 37 3.48 11.67 14.08
C ASP A 37 2.31 11.65 13.06
N GLU A 38 2.14 10.53 12.33
CA GLU A 38 1.10 10.38 11.31
C GLU A 38 -0.11 9.58 11.81
N VAL A 39 -1.31 10.08 11.51
CA VAL A 39 -2.56 9.33 11.75
C VAL A 39 -2.72 8.25 10.67
N GLY A 40 -2.54 6.99 11.05
CA GLY A 40 -2.75 5.82 10.21
C GLY A 40 -1.44 5.10 9.89
N THR A 41 -1.47 4.27 8.85
CA THR A 41 -0.32 3.45 8.44
C THR A 41 0.04 3.75 7.00
N VAL A 42 1.33 3.94 6.70
CA VAL A 42 1.80 4.10 5.32
C VAL A 42 2.19 2.74 4.77
N ARG A 43 1.69 2.41 3.58
CA ARG A 43 2.08 1.25 2.80
C ARG A 43 3.01 1.71 1.70
N VAL A 44 4.20 1.11 1.60
CA VAL A 44 5.21 1.48 0.59
C VAL A 44 5.60 0.27 -0.25
N CYS A 45 5.62 0.42 -1.57
CA CYS A 45 6.21 -0.58 -2.44
C CYS A 45 7.74 -0.50 -2.33
N PRO A 46 8.44 -1.58 -1.98
CA PRO A 46 9.90 -1.55 -1.89
C PRO A 46 10.62 -1.39 -3.23
N GLU A 47 9.94 -1.67 -4.36
CA GLU A 47 10.54 -1.67 -5.70
C GLU A 47 10.38 -0.32 -6.41
N CYS A 48 9.16 0.22 -6.50
CA CYS A 48 8.91 1.50 -7.16
C CYS A 48 8.86 2.70 -6.20
N GLY A 49 8.84 2.45 -4.89
CA GLY A 49 8.78 3.50 -3.87
C GLY A 49 7.41 4.18 -3.75
N GLU A 50 6.39 3.71 -4.46
CA GLU A 50 5.05 4.26 -4.37
C GLU A 50 4.44 4.03 -2.99
N GLN A 51 3.66 5.00 -2.52
CA GLN A 51 3.16 5.02 -1.15
C GLN A 51 1.65 5.22 -1.12
N TRP A 52 1.00 4.56 -0.18
CA TRP A 52 -0.44 4.64 0.06
C TRP A 52 -0.76 4.74 1.54
N LYS A 53 -1.71 5.62 1.90
CA LYS A 53 -2.15 5.81 3.28
C LYS A 53 -3.31 4.88 3.62
N GLN A 54 -3.19 4.15 4.71
CA GLN A 54 -4.25 3.34 5.30
C GLN A 54 -4.75 4.03 6.56
N ILE A 55 -5.93 4.64 6.47
CA ILE A 55 -6.69 5.15 7.60
C ILE A 55 -7.83 4.14 7.83
N GLY A 56 -7.97 3.67 9.08
CA GLY A 56 -9.00 2.71 9.52
C GLY A 56 -10.38 3.02 8.97
#